data_AF-A0A661R4S9-F1
#
_entry.id   AF-A0A661R4S9-F1
#
_cell.length_a   1.000
_cell.length_b   1.000
_cell.length_c   1.000
_cell.angle_alpha   90.00
_cell.angle_beta   90.00
_cell.angle_gamma   90.00
#
_symmetry.space_group_name_H-M   'P 1'
#
loop_
_entity.id
_entity.type
_entity.pdbx_description
1 polymer ?
#
loop_
_entity_poly.entity_id
_entity_poly.type
_entity_poly.pdbx_seq_one_letter_code
_entity_poly.pdbx_strand_id
1 'polypeptide(L)'
;MNQSKDQMAMNLCYTFLMCVNKLTPFVGDAVKSVLAQTDPDFDFIIVANNCKEDLWQFLNGFHDPRIKLYRTRIGQLSFNLNYGLNLAKDGYVLRMDADDIALPDR
;
A
#
# COMPACT_ATOMS: atom_id res chain seq x y z
N MET A 1 32.05 22.73 19.25
CA MET A 1 31.90 21.28 19.02
C MET A 1 31.07 20.70 20.15
N ASN A 2 29.75 20.59 19.95
CA ASN A 2 28.94 19.64 20.70
C ASN A 2 27.64 19.39 19.90
N GLN A 3 27.83 18.72 18.76
CA GLN A 3 26.76 18.10 17.98
C GLN A 3 26.50 16.74 18.63
N SER A 4 25.62 16.68 19.63
CA SER A 4 25.26 15.41 20.28
C SER A 4 23.81 15.36 20.78
N LYS A 5 22.89 16.09 20.14
CA LYS A 5 21.46 16.03 20.48
C LYS A 5 20.47 15.75 19.34
N ASP A 6 20.90 15.70 18.07
CA ASP A 6 19.95 15.74 16.93
C ASP A 6 19.97 14.56 15.96
N GLN A 7 20.24 13.31 16.38
CA GLN A 7 20.00 12.20 15.44
C GLN A 7 19.74 10.83 16.09
N MET A 8 18.67 10.75 16.89
CA MET A 8 17.79 9.57 16.80
C MET A 8 16.55 10.04 16.07
N ALA A 9 16.65 10.20 14.74
CA ALA A 9 15.45 10.26 13.92
C ALA A 9 14.74 8.93 14.15
N MET A 10 13.60 8.96 14.85
CA MET A 10 12.67 7.84 14.90
C MET A 10 12.33 7.55 13.45
N ASN A 11 12.87 6.47 12.89
CA ASN A 11 12.57 6.10 11.50
C ASN A 11 11.08 5.78 11.48
N LEU A 12 10.29 6.72 10.97
CA LEU A 12 8.84 6.58 10.87
C LEU A 12 8.59 5.52 9.81
N CYS A 13 8.33 4.29 10.22
CA CYS A 13 7.82 3.29 9.30
C CYS A 13 6.35 3.61 9.02
N TYR A 14 5.98 3.68 7.74
CA TYR A 14 4.59 3.76 7.36
C TYR A 14 4.26 2.80 6.22
N THR A 15 2.99 2.42 6.18
CA THR A 15 2.46 1.44 5.24
C THR A 15 1.28 2.04 4.50
N PHE A 16 1.34 2.06 3.18
CA PHE A 16 0.15 2.25 2.37
C PHE A 16 -0.66 0.95 2.35
N LEU A 17 -1.97 1.07 2.57
CA LEU A 17 -2.89 -0.06 2.54
C LEU A 17 -4.01 0.19 1.53
N MET A 18 -4.08 -0.67 0.51
CA MET A 18 -5.11 -0.65 -0.52
C MET A 18 -5.81 -2.00 -0.59
N CYS A 19 -7.13 -1.99 -0.73
CA CYS A 19 -7.94 -3.18 -1.00
C CYS A 19 -8.64 -3.02 -2.34
N VAL A 20 -8.68 -4.08 -3.15
CA VAL A 20 -9.25 -4.04 -4.49
C VAL A 20 -9.81 -5.40 -4.90
N ASN A 21 -11.02 -5.43 -5.45
CA ASN A 21 -11.67 -6.68 -5.88
C ASN A 21 -11.90 -6.79 -7.39
N LYS A 22 -11.75 -5.69 -8.14
CA LYS A 22 -12.01 -5.63 -9.57
C LYS A 22 -10.97 -4.77 -10.27
N LEU A 23 -10.54 -5.21 -11.45
CA LEU A 23 -9.73 -4.41 -12.34
C LEU A 23 -10.60 -3.33 -12.99
N THR A 24 -10.38 -2.07 -12.61
CA THR A 24 -10.94 -0.88 -13.24
C THR A 24 -9.83 -0.10 -13.95
N PRO A 25 -10.16 0.87 -14.83
CA PRO A 25 -9.15 1.73 -15.46
C PRO A 25 -8.28 2.51 -14.46
N PHE A 26 -8.75 2.71 -13.23
CA PHE A 26 -8.09 3.55 -12.23
C PHE A 26 -7.05 2.81 -11.38
N VAL A 27 -7.13 1.47 -11.27
CA VAL A 27 -6.25 0.68 -10.39
C VAL A 27 -4.79 0.90 -10.72
N GLY A 28 -4.44 0.97 -12.00
CA GLY A 28 -3.07 1.20 -12.43
C GLY A 28 -2.52 2.56 -11.99
N ASP A 29 -3.34 3.61 -12.10
CA ASP A 29 -2.94 4.96 -11.73
C ASP A 29 -2.91 5.14 -10.21
N ALA A 30 -3.84 4.51 -9.49
CA ALA A 30 -3.83 4.46 -8.02
C ALA A 30 -2.55 3.83 -7.49
N VAL A 31 -2.16 2.64 -7.99
CA VAL A 31 -0.90 1.97 -7.61
C VAL A 31 0.31 2.84 -7.94
N LYS A 32 0.38 3.40 -9.16
CA LYS A 32 1.48 4.28 -9.56
C LYS A 32 1.59 5.54 -8.70
N SER A 33 0.47 6.12 -8.29
CA SER A 33 0.45 7.33 -7.45
C SER A 33 1.05 7.09 -6.06
N VAL A 34 0.80 5.92 -5.46
CA VAL A 34 1.43 5.50 -4.22
C VAL A 34 2.92 5.21 -4.43
N LEU A 35 3.32 4.60 -5.54
CA LEU A 35 4.74 4.36 -5.82
C LEU A 35 5.54 5.65 -6.09
N ALA A 36 4.86 6.73 -6.46
CA ALA A 36 5.44 8.03 -6.80
C ALA A 36 5.49 9.03 -5.64
N GLN A 37 5.28 8.59 -4.40
CA GLN A 37 5.48 9.44 -3.22
C GLN A 37 6.92 9.96 -3.14
N THR A 38 7.10 11.19 -2.63
CA THR A 38 8.40 11.86 -2.54
C THR A 38 9.32 11.24 -1.50
N ASP A 39 8.75 10.67 -0.43
CA ASP A 39 9.47 9.81 0.51
C ASP A 39 9.29 8.33 0.11
N PRO A 40 10.38 7.64 -0.28
CA PRO A 40 10.30 6.28 -0.82
C PRO A 40 10.34 5.17 0.26
N ASP A 41 10.60 5.49 1.53
CA ASP A 41 10.81 4.49 2.60
C ASP A 41 9.49 4.01 3.21
N PHE A 42 8.73 3.22 2.45
CA PHE A 42 7.45 2.65 2.89
C PHE A 42 7.19 1.24 2.38
N ASP A 43 6.32 0.54 3.09
CA ASP A 43 5.68 -0.69 2.62
C ASP A 43 4.36 -0.36 1.91
N PHE A 44 4.02 -1.08 0.84
CA PHE A 44 2.74 -0.95 0.16
C PHE A 44 2.00 -2.29 0.13
N ILE A 45 1.04 -2.43 1.03
CA ILE A 45 0.20 -3.62 1.12
C ILE A 45 -1.02 -3.46 0.20
N ILE A 46 -1.15 -4.39 -0.74
CA ILE A 46 -2.31 -4.49 -1.62
C ILE A 46 -3.02 -5.81 -1.32
N VAL A 47 -4.29 -5.74 -0.91
CA VAL A 47 -5.12 -6.92 -0.67
C VAL A 47 -6.13 -7.07 -1.79
N ALA A 48 -5.89 -8.04 -2.66
CA ALA A 48 -6.79 -8.42 -3.75
C ALA A 48 -7.90 -9.34 -3.21
N ASN A 49 -9.06 -8.77 -2.88
CA ASN A 49 -10.10 -9.46 -2.13
C ASN A 49 -11.16 -10.12 -3.03
N ASN A 50 -11.30 -11.44 -2.93
CA ASN A 50 -12.20 -12.27 -3.74
C ASN A 50 -12.19 -11.88 -5.24
N CYS A 51 -10.99 -11.63 -5.77
CA CYS A 51 -10.81 -11.09 -7.11
C CYS A 51 -10.74 -12.17 -8.19
N LYS A 52 -11.06 -11.75 -9.41
CA LYS A 52 -10.82 -12.53 -10.63
C LYS A 52 -9.33 -12.58 -10.98
N GLU A 53 -9.00 -13.49 -11.91
CA GLU A 53 -7.61 -13.75 -12.29
C GLU A 53 -6.97 -12.59 -13.07
N ASP A 54 -7.76 -11.83 -13.83
CA ASP A 54 -7.31 -10.64 -14.55
C ASP A 54 -6.69 -9.59 -13.61
N LEU A 55 -7.37 -9.26 -12.51
CA LEU A 55 -6.85 -8.36 -11.48
C LEU A 55 -5.60 -8.91 -10.82
N TRP A 56 -5.61 -10.21 -10.48
CA TRP A 56 -4.47 -10.84 -9.83
C TRP A 56 -3.22 -10.77 -10.72
N GLN A 57 -3.34 -11.12 -12.00
CA GLN A 57 -2.25 -11.04 -12.96
C GLN A 57 -1.80 -9.61 -13.21
N PHE A 58 -2.73 -8.67 -13.33
CA PHE A 58 -2.43 -7.24 -13.47
C PHE A 58 -1.59 -6.72 -12.30
N LEU A 59 -1.98 -7.01 -11.06
CA LEU A 59 -1.25 -6.58 -9.86
C LEU A 59 0.12 -7.28 -9.73
N ASN A 60 0.23 -8.55 -10.13
CA ASN A 60 1.52 -9.26 -10.15
C ASN A 60 2.50 -8.71 -11.21
N GLY A 61 2.01 -7.94 -12.18
CA GLY A 61 2.86 -7.27 -13.17
C GLY A 61 3.66 -6.08 -12.61
N PHE A 62 3.34 -5.60 -11.40
CA PHE A 62 4.12 -4.55 -10.75
C PHE A 62 5.34 -5.16 -10.05
N HIS A 63 6.54 -4.90 -10.59
CA HIS A 63 7.81 -5.36 -10.03
C HIS A 63 8.48 -4.28 -9.17
N ASP A 64 7.79 -3.83 -8.12
CA ASP A 64 8.35 -2.89 -7.13
C ASP A 64 8.53 -3.61 -5.77
N PRO A 65 9.73 -3.60 -5.16
CA PRO A 65 9.99 -4.32 -3.92
C PRO A 65 9.18 -3.80 -2.72
N ARG A 66 8.62 -2.59 -2.80
CA ARG A 66 7.73 -2.05 -1.75
C ARG A 66 6.36 -2.72 -1.77
N ILE A 67 5.93 -3.29 -2.89
CA ILE A 67 4.61 -3.94 -3.01
C ILE A 67 4.61 -5.30 -2.34
N LYS A 68 3.67 -5.47 -1.40
CA LYS A 68 3.31 -6.74 -0.76
C LYS A 68 1.89 -7.08 -1.16
N LEU A 69 1.76 -7.94 -2.17
CA LEU A 69 0.48 -8.33 -2.75
C LEU A 69 -0.07 -9.60 -2.06
N TYR A 70 -1.30 -9.52 -1.56
CA TYR A 70 -1.99 -10.64 -0.93
C TYR A 70 -3.33 -10.90 -1.61
N ARG A 71 -3.76 -12.16 -1.63
CA ARG A 71 -5.08 -12.57 -2.15
C ARG A 71 -5.90 -13.19 -1.04
N THR A 72 -7.18 -12.83 -0.96
CA THR A 72 -8.13 -13.48 -0.05
C THR A 72 -9.34 -14.00 -0.82
N ARG A 73 -10.06 -14.96 -0.22
CA ARG A 73 -11.35 -15.44 -0.74
C ARG A 73 -12.55 -14.70 -0.15
N ILE A 74 -12.31 -13.81 0.81
CA ILE A 74 -13.36 -13.08 1.56
C ILE A 74 -13.60 -11.75 0.85
N GLY A 75 -14.85 -11.51 0.44
CA GLY A 75 -15.20 -10.34 -0.40
C GLY A 75 -15.37 -9.03 0.38
N GLN A 76 -15.57 -9.09 1.70
CA GLN A 76 -15.89 -7.94 2.53
C GLN A 76 -14.69 -7.00 2.66
N LEU A 77 -14.87 -5.74 2.27
CA LEU A 77 -13.80 -4.73 2.34
C LEU A 77 -13.23 -4.57 3.75
N SER A 78 -14.09 -4.49 4.77
CA SER A 78 -13.66 -4.34 6.17
C SER A 78 -12.78 -5.49 6.67
N PHE A 79 -13.10 -6.72 6.29
CA PHE A 79 -12.25 -7.88 6.60
C PHE A 79 -10.86 -7.72 5.99
N ASN A 80 -10.79 -7.29 4.73
CA ASN A 80 -9.53 -7.19 4.00
C ASN A 80 -8.68 -6.00 4.46
N LEU A 81 -9.32 -4.88 4.83
CA LEU A 81 -8.63 -3.78 5.49
C LEU A 81 -8.06 -4.23 6.83
N ASN A 82 -8.84 -4.94 7.66
CA ASN A 82 -8.33 -5.49 8.92
C ASN A 82 -7.21 -6.51 8.71
N TYR A 83 -7.33 -7.37 7.69
CA TYR A 83 -6.29 -8.32 7.32
C TYR A 83 -4.99 -7.58 6.93
N GLY A 84 -5.09 -6.57 6.06
CA GLY A 84 -3.96 -5.72 5.68
C GLY A 84 -3.36 -4.94 6.85
N LEU A 85 -4.19 -4.43 7.76
CA LEU A 85 -3.73 -3.75 8.98
C LEU A 85 -2.90 -4.68 9.87
N ASN A 86 -3.29 -5.95 10.00
CA ASN A 86 -2.52 -6.94 10.77
C ASN A 86 -1.21 -7.36 10.10
N LEU A 87 -1.06 -7.11 8.79
CA LEU A 87 0.18 -7.37 8.04
C LEU A 87 1.13 -6.18 8.04
N ALA A 88 0.61 -4.98 8.28
CA ALA A 88 1.43 -3.78 8.44
C ALA A 88 2.31 -3.91 9.69
N LYS A 89 3.53 -3.40 9.61
CA LYS A 89 4.43 -3.33 10.77
C LYS A 89 4.05 -2.14 11.66
N ASP A 90 4.73 -2.02 12.80
CA ASP A 90 4.60 -0.85 13.68
C ASP A 90 4.78 0.47 12.91
N GLY A 91 3.99 1.48 13.30
CA GLY A 91 4.03 2.80 12.68
C GLY A 91 2.67 3.26 12.16
N TYR A 92 2.68 4.08 11.11
CA TYR A 92 1.47 4.69 10.55
C TYR A 92 0.92 3.88 9.37
N VAL A 93 -0.40 3.75 9.28
CA VAL A 93 -1.05 3.14 8.11
C VAL A 93 -1.85 4.19 7.35
N LEU A 94 -1.50 4.39 6.08
CA LEU A 94 -2.19 5.28 5.16
C LEU A 94 -3.12 4.44 4.29
N ARG A 95 -4.43 4.50 4.56
CA ARG A 95 -5.42 3.85 3.72
C ARG A 95 -5.58 4.61 2.40
N MET A 96 -5.62 3.87 1.29
CA MET A 96 -5.84 4.40 -0.04
C MET A 96 -6.89 3.56 -0.79
N ASP A 97 -7.87 4.22 -1.41
CA ASP A 97 -8.85 3.55 -2.27
C ASP A 97 -8.25 3.32 -3.68
N ALA A 98 -8.67 2.23 -4.33
CA ALA A 98 -8.06 1.75 -5.58
C ALA A 98 -8.50 2.51 -6.84
N ASP A 99 -9.34 3.53 -6.66
CA ASP A 99 -9.86 4.44 -7.68
C ASP A 99 -9.47 5.91 -7.44
N ASP A 100 -8.67 6.19 -6.40
CA ASP A 100 -8.16 7.52 -6.08
C ASP A 100 -6.69 7.70 -6.50
N ILE A 101 -6.22 8.95 -6.48
CA ILE A 101 -4.81 9.32 -6.67
C ILE A 101 -4.23 9.90 -5.37
N ALA A 102 -3.09 9.36 -4.92
CA ALA A 102 -2.30 9.95 -3.86
C ALA A 102 -1.40 11.05 -4.45
N LEU A 103 -1.55 12.29 -3.99
CA LEU A 103 -0.60 13.35 -4.33
C LEU A 103 0.80 13.01 -3.80
N PRO A 104 1.89 13.53 -4.38
CA PRO A 104 3.25 13.07 -4.06
C PRO A 104 3.70 13.27 -2.60
N ASP A 105 3.07 14.18 -1.86
CA ASP A 105 3.42 14.53 -0.47
C ASP A 105 2.33 14.08 0.52
N ARG A 106 1.78 12.87 0.34
CA ARG A 106 0.67 12.37 1.15
C ARG A 106 1.10 11.79 2.50
#